data_AF-A0A7H0GW88-F1
#
_entry.id   AF-A0A7H0GW88-F1
#
_cell.length_a   1.000
_cell.length_b   1.000
_cell.length_c   1.000
_cell.angle_alpha   90.00
_cell.angle_beta   90.00
_cell.angle_gamma   90.00
#
_symmetry.space_group_name_H-M   'P 1'
#
loop_
_entity.id
_entity.type
_entity.pdbx_description
1 polymer ?
#
loop_
_entity_poly.entity_id
_entity_poly.type
_entity_poly.pdbx_seq_one_letter_code
_entity_poly.pdbx_strand_id
1 'polypeptide(L)'
;MMREYCNLAQQEQTAKSPPLPNADFDTGRPTRAGEYALADETYGEWVRKLADKKFDNISAPQRQNILAFFGDMSKLPVDEEEKEAKNLEKTRAALEELRNMQAPVVKEEKP
;
A
#
# COMPACT_ATOMS: atom_id res chain seq x y z
N MET A 1 8.12 -33.16 -21.32
CA MET A 1 8.75 -31.83 -21.16
C MET A 1 7.86 -30.68 -21.67
N MET A 2 7.86 -30.28 -22.95
CA MET A 2 7.12 -29.08 -23.39
C MET A 2 5.58 -29.21 -23.33
N ARG A 3 5.01 -30.37 -23.68
CA ARG A 3 3.54 -30.59 -23.63
C ARG A 3 3.00 -30.67 -22.20
N GLU A 4 3.75 -31.25 -21.28
CA GLU A 4 3.39 -31.29 -19.86
C GLU A 4 3.45 -29.88 -19.26
N TYR A 5 4.47 -29.10 -19.59
CA TYR A 5 4.55 -27.69 -19.20
C TYR A 5 3.35 -26.88 -19.68
N CYS A 6 2.94 -27.00 -20.95
CA CYS A 6 1.75 -26.30 -21.46
C CYS A 6 0.47 -26.71 -20.73
N ASN A 7 0.31 -28.01 -20.43
CA ASN A 7 -0.85 -28.48 -19.68
C ASN A 7 -0.90 -27.91 -18.25
N LEU A 8 0.24 -27.89 -17.54
CA LEU A 8 0.32 -27.26 -16.22
C LEU A 8 0.03 -25.75 -16.29
N ALA A 9 0.60 -25.03 -17.26
CA ALA A 9 0.36 -23.60 -17.43
C ALA A 9 -1.12 -23.27 -17.74
N GLN A 10 -1.80 -24.11 -18.53
CA GLN A 10 -3.25 -23.98 -18.78
C GLN A 10 -4.10 -24.31 -17.55
N GLN A 11 -3.65 -25.25 -16.70
CA GLN A 11 -4.35 -25.58 -15.46
C GLN A 11 -4.30 -24.42 -14.46
N GLU A 12 -3.15 -23.75 -14.32
CA GLU A 12 -3.01 -22.55 -13.48
C GLU A 12 -3.82 -21.34 -14.01
N GLN A 13 -3.96 -21.20 -15.34
CA GLN A 13 -4.76 -20.14 -15.96
C GLN A 13 -6.28 -20.32 -15.76
N THR A 14 -6.73 -21.57 -15.58
CA THR A 14 -8.14 -21.90 -15.36
C THR A 14 -8.51 -22.04 -13.88
N ALA A 15 -7.50 -22.17 -13.00
CA ALA A 15 -7.67 -22.12 -11.57
C ALA A 15 -8.02 -20.70 -11.11
N LYS A 16 -8.91 -20.59 -10.11
CA LYS A 16 -9.17 -19.31 -9.44
C LYS A 16 -7.87 -18.85 -8.78
N SER A 17 -7.33 -17.71 -9.21
CA SER A 17 -6.09 -17.18 -8.67
C SER A 17 -6.18 -17.09 -7.14
N PRO A 18 -5.20 -17.65 -6.40
CA PRO A 18 -5.16 -17.47 -4.96
C PRO A 18 -5.03 -15.97 -4.66
N PRO A 19 -5.59 -15.49 -3.53
CA PRO A 19 -5.42 -14.11 -3.13
C PRO A 19 -3.92 -13.81 -2.97
N LEU A 20 -3.43 -12.83 -3.72
CA LEU A 20 -2.04 -12.38 -3.64
C LEU A 20 -1.92 -11.32 -2.55
N PRO A 21 -1.22 -11.58 -1.44
CA PRO A 21 -0.95 -10.55 -0.45
C PRO A 21 -0.05 -9.47 -1.08
N ASN A 22 -0.20 -8.23 -0.61
CA ASN A 22 0.74 -7.16 -0.97
C ASN A 22 2.07 -7.42 -0.26
N ALA A 23 2.97 -8.10 -0.96
CA ALA A 23 4.27 -8.53 -0.50
C ALA A 23 5.30 -8.26 -1.60
N ASP A 24 6.55 -8.10 -1.22
CA ASP A 24 7.65 -7.88 -2.16
C ASP A 24 7.77 -9.08 -3.10
N PHE A 25 7.89 -8.82 -4.40
CA PHE A 25 7.93 -9.90 -5.41
C PHE A 25 9.25 -10.67 -5.44
N ASP A 26 10.32 -10.11 -4.89
CA ASP A 26 11.64 -10.76 -4.76
C ASP A 26 11.81 -11.48 -3.42
N THR A 27 11.32 -10.90 -2.31
CA THR A 27 11.52 -11.47 -0.96
C THR A 27 10.31 -12.23 -0.40
N GLY A 28 9.11 -11.99 -0.92
CA GLY A 28 7.85 -12.52 -0.41
C GLY A 28 7.45 -11.97 0.97
N ARG A 29 8.15 -10.95 1.49
CA ARG A 29 7.85 -10.33 2.79
C ARG A 29 6.83 -9.21 2.64
N PRO A 30 6.10 -8.85 3.71
CA PRO A 30 5.24 -7.67 3.67
C PRO A 30 6.08 -6.42 3.43
N THR A 31 5.69 -5.62 2.42
CA THR A 31 6.33 -4.35 2.11
C THR A 31 6.10 -3.34 3.24
N ARG A 32 7.18 -2.75 3.78
CA ARG A 32 7.12 -1.81 4.90
C ARG A 32 7.98 -0.57 4.68
N ALA A 33 7.64 0.49 5.40
CA ALA A 33 8.46 1.69 5.47
C ALA A 33 9.88 1.38 6.00
N GLY A 34 10.89 2.01 5.41
CA GLY A 34 12.30 1.84 5.75
C GLY A 34 12.97 0.60 5.14
N GLU A 35 12.32 -0.09 4.19
CA GLU A 35 12.92 -1.23 3.47
C GLU A 35 13.48 -0.81 2.10
N TYR A 36 12.77 0.05 1.37
CA TYR A 36 13.13 0.47 0.02
C TYR A 36 12.85 1.96 -0.19
N ALA A 37 13.87 2.71 -0.61
CA ALA A 37 13.79 4.17 -0.71
C ALA A 37 12.66 4.66 -1.62
N LEU A 38 12.51 4.07 -2.82
CA LEU A 38 11.42 4.51 -3.72
C LEU A 38 10.03 4.18 -3.16
N ALA A 39 9.90 3.12 -2.36
CA ALA A 39 8.63 2.81 -1.71
C ALA A 39 8.33 3.84 -0.62
N ASP A 40 9.32 4.22 0.18
CA ASP A 40 9.19 5.26 1.20
C ASP A 40 8.76 6.60 0.60
N GLU A 41 9.48 7.05 -0.43
CA GLU A 41 9.16 8.28 -1.17
C GLU A 41 7.73 8.20 -1.74
N THR A 42 7.41 7.13 -2.45
CA THR A 42 6.11 6.96 -3.11
C THR A 42 4.96 6.98 -2.10
N TYR A 43 5.05 6.21 -1.03
CA TYR A 43 3.97 6.14 -0.02
C TYR A 43 3.88 7.45 0.76
N GLY A 44 5.01 8.08 1.08
CA GLY A 44 5.06 9.39 1.75
C GLY A 44 4.39 10.48 0.91
N GLU A 45 4.77 10.60 -0.36
CA GLU A 45 4.12 11.53 -1.27
C GLU A 45 2.63 11.24 -1.45
N TRP A 46 2.28 9.97 -1.63
CA TRP A 46 0.91 9.57 -1.90
C TRP A 46 -0.03 9.94 -0.76
N VAL A 47 0.34 9.63 0.49
CA VAL A 47 -0.50 9.98 1.66
C VAL A 47 -0.61 11.49 1.84
N ARG A 48 0.46 12.26 1.59
CA ARG A 48 0.42 13.74 1.62
C ARG A 48 -0.51 14.31 0.55
N LYS A 49 -0.40 13.84 -0.69
CA LYS A 49 -1.27 14.26 -1.81
C LYS A 49 -2.74 13.91 -1.56
N LEU A 50 -3.01 12.77 -0.93
CA LEU A 50 -4.37 12.40 -0.51
C LEU A 50 -4.89 13.33 0.59
N ALA A 51 -4.07 13.68 1.58
CA ALA A 51 -4.44 14.61 2.65
C ALA A 51 -4.73 16.03 2.14
N ASP A 52 -3.97 16.51 1.14
CA ASP A 52 -4.25 17.79 0.45
C ASP A 52 -5.65 17.82 -0.19
N LYS A 53 -6.17 16.64 -0.57
CA LYS A 53 -7.52 16.44 -1.11
C LYS A 53 -8.51 15.92 -0.08
N LYS A 54 -8.20 16.04 1.22
CA LYS A 54 -9.04 15.57 2.34
C LYS A 54 -9.49 14.13 2.21
N PHE A 55 -8.70 13.34 1.47
CA PHE A 55 -8.96 11.95 1.16
C PHE A 55 -10.34 11.71 0.50
N ASP A 56 -10.90 12.69 -0.20
CA ASP A 56 -12.26 12.68 -0.76
C ASP A 56 -12.61 11.42 -1.57
N ASN A 57 -11.62 10.78 -2.19
CA ASN A 57 -11.81 9.61 -3.06
C ASN A 57 -10.99 8.38 -2.60
N ILE A 58 -10.57 8.31 -1.34
CA ILE A 58 -9.84 7.14 -0.86
C ILE A 58 -10.77 5.95 -0.68
N SER A 59 -10.42 4.80 -1.27
CA SER A 59 -11.13 3.55 -1.04
C SER A 59 -10.68 2.89 0.28
N ALA A 60 -11.54 2.05 0.87
CA ALA A 60 -11.19 1.31 2.07
C ALA A 60 -9.91 0.43 1.89
N PRO A 61 -9.69 -0.25 0.75
CA PRO A 61 -8.45 -1.00 0.52
C PRO A 61 -7.21 -0.11 0.47
N GLN A 62 -7.27 1.05 -0.17
CA GLN A 62 -6.13 1.99 -0.21
C GLN A 62 -5.80 2.51 1.20
N ARG A 63 -6.82 2.89 1.99
CA ARG A 63 -6.63 3.29 3.39
C ARG A 63 -5.93 2.19 4.18
N GLN A 64 -6.41 0.96 4.09
CA GLN A 64 -5.82 -0.17 4.82
C GLN A 64 -4.38 -0.43 4.37
N ASN A 65 -4.12 -0.35 3.06
CA ASN A 65 -2.79 -0.56 2.49
C ASN A 65 -1.77 0.49 2.97
N ILE A 66 -2.10 1.78 2.90
CA ILE A 66 -1.23 2.86 3.38
C ILE A 66 -0.95 2.70 4.87
N LEU A 67 -1.99 2.45 5.68
CA LEU A 67 -1.81 2.26 7.13
C LEU A 67 -0.97 1.02 7.46
N ALA A 68 -1.05 -0.03 6.66
CA ALA A 68 -0.24 -1.23 6.83
C ALA A 68 1.23 -0.98 6.48
N PHE A 69 1.51 -0.25 5.39
CA PHE A 69 2.88 0.11 4.98
C PHE A 69 3.62 0.90 6.07
N PHE A 70 2.96 1.88 6.67
CA PHE A 70 3.49 2.70 7.77
C PHE A 70 3.28 2.09 9.16
N GLY A 71 2.74 0.87 9.26
CA GLY A 71 2.19 0.31 10.50
C GLY A 71 3.14 0.34 11.71
N ASP A 72 4.44 0.21 11.47
CA ASP A 72 5.48 0.35 12.49
C ASP A 72 6.37 1.57 12.19
N MET A 73 5.96 2.74 12.66
CA MET A 73 6.71 4.00 12.53
C MET A 73 7.98 4.05 13.40
N SER A 74 8.38 2.95 14.06
CA SER A 74 9.63 2.89 14.81
C SER A 74 10.86 2.92 13.89
N LYS A 75 10.71 2.46 12.64
CA LYS A 75 11.72 2.60 11.60
C LYS A 75 11.50 3.90 10.85
N LEU A 76 12.56 4.68 10.75
CA LEU A 76 12.58 5.81 9.83
C LEU A 76 12.65 5.29 8.38
N PRO A 77 12.10 6.05 7.42
CA PRO A 77 12.34 5.84 6.00
C PRO A 77 13.83 5.68 5.72
N VAL A 78 14.19 4.91 4.70
CA VAL A 78 15.56 4.83 4.17
C VAL A 78 15.82 5.83 3.06
N ASP A 79 14.76 6.35 2.44
CA ASP A 79 14.84 7.46 1.49
C ASP A 79 15.30 8.76 2.15
N GLU A 80 16.17 9.52 1.47
CA GLU A 80 16.76 10.74 2.04
C GLU A 80 15.77 11.91 2.07
N GLU A 81 14.93 12.05 1.06
CA GLU A 81 13.92 13.11 1.03
C GLU A 81 12.80 12.81 2.04
N GLU A 82 12.35 11.57 2.14
CA GLU A 82 11.31 11.19 3.10
C GLU A 82 11.80 11.27 4.55
N LYS A 83 13.10 11.10 4.81
CA LYS A 83 13.72 11.32 6.13
C LYS A 83 13.75 12.78 6.57
N GLU A 84 13.58 13.74 5.65
CA GLU A 84 13.61 15.15 6.01
C GLU A 84 12.53 15.44 7.06
N ALA A 85 12.90 16.19 8.11
CA ALA A 85 12.01 16.44 9.24
C ALA A 85 10.64 17.00 8.81
N LYS A 86 10.63 17.88 7.81
CA LYS A 86 9.42 18.47 7.23
C LYS A 86 8.53 17.44 6.54
N ASN A 87 9.12 16.53 5.77
CA ASN A 87 8.38 15.49 5.07
C ASN A 87 7.85 14.45 6.06
N LEU A 88 8.69 14.02 7.00
CA LEU A 88 8.27 13.15 8.11
C LEU A 88 7.10 13.72 8.91
N GLU A 89 7.16 15.00 9.27
CA GLU A 89 6.09 15.66 10.03
C GLU A 89 4.78 15.69 9.23
N LYS A 90 4.84 16.07 7.95
CA LYS A 90 3.67 16.07 7.07
C LYS A 90 3.08 14.67 6.88
N THR A 91 3.93 13.66 6.65
CA THR A 91 3.51 12.26 6.52
C THR A 91 2.84 11.79 7.80
N ARG A 92 3.42 12.08 8.97
CA ARG A 92 2.80 11.76 10.28
C ARG A 92 1.44 12.44 10.45
N ALA A 93 1.33 13.72 10.16
CA ALA A 93 0.07 14.46 10.24
C ALA A 93 -0.99 13.86 9.30
N ALA A 94 -0.62 13.56 8.05
CA ALA A 94 -1.50 12.93 7.08
C ALA A 94 -1.96 11.53 7.53
N LEU A 95 -1.07 10.74 8.16
CA LEU A 95 -1.42 9.43 8.72
C LEU A 95 -2.39 9.53 9.91
N GLU A 96 -2.23 10.54 10.76
CA GLU A 96 -3.18 10.81 11.85
C GLU A 96 -4.56 11.20 11.30
N GLU A 97 -4.63 12.08 10.29
CA GLU A 97 -5.88 12.38 9.59
C GLU A 97 -6.50 11.12 8.97
N LEU A 98 -5.68 10.28 8.32
CA LEU A 98 -6.12 9.03 7.71
C LEU A 98 -6.69 8.01 8.72
N ARG A 99 -6.10 7.93 9.91
CA ARG A 99 -6.59 7.09 11.01
C ARG A 99 -7.92 7.57 11.55
N ASN A 100 -8.06 8.89 11.73
CA ASN A 100 -9.22 9.54 12.33
C ASN A 100 -10.41 9.69 11.38
N MET A 101 -10.24 9.47 10.08
CA MET A 101 -11.37 9.34 9.18
C MET A 101 -12.27 8.18 9.60
N GLN A 102 -13.54 8.49 9.82
CA GLN A 102 -14.61 7.50 9.87
C GLN A 102 -14.61 6.77 8.52
N ALA A 103 -14.66 5.44 8.55
CA ALA A 103 -14.68 4.64 7.33
C ALA A 103 -15.79 5.18 6.41
N PRO A 104 -15.52 5.42 5.12
CA PRO A 104 -16.56 5.83 4.20
C PRO A 104 -17.65 4.76 4.24
N VAL A 105 -18.88 5.17 4.56
CA VAL A 105 -20.06 4.33 4.45
C VAL A 105 -20.10 3.85 3.00
N VAL A 106 -19.90 2.54 2.81
CA VAL A 106 -20.03 1.91 1.50
C VAL A 106 -21.44 2.24 1.00
N LYS A 107 -21.54 3.17 0.04
CA LYS A 107 -22.77 3.31 -0.73
C LYS A 107 -22.79 2.10 -1.64
N GLU A 108 -23.55 1.08 -1.24
CA GLU A 108 -23.91 -0.02 -2.12
C GLU A 108 -24.59 0.58 -3.35
N GLU A 109 -23.88 0.59 -4.48
CA GLU A 109 -24.52 0.75 -5.76
C GLU A 109 -25.38 -0.49 -5.99
N LYS A 110 -26.69 -0.28 -5.84
CA LYS A 110 -27.75 -1.27 -6.04
C LYS A 110 -27.71 -1.78 -7.49
N PRO A 111 -27.95 -3.10 -7.74
CA PRO A 111 -27.74 -3.76 -9.02
C PRO A 111 -28.53 -3.18 -10.20
#